data_AF-A0A1B4FN72-F1
#
_entry.id   AF-A0A1B4FN72-F1
#
_cell.length_a   1.000
_cell.length_b   1.000
_cell.length_c   1.000
_cell.angle_alpha   90.00
_cell.angle_beta   90.00
_cell.angle_gamma   90.00
#
_symmetry.space_group_name_H-M   'P 1'
#
loop_
_entity.id
_entity.type
_entity.pdbx_description
1 polymer ?
#
loop_
_entity_poly.entity_id
_entity_poly.type
_entity_poly.pdbx_seq_one_letter_code
_entity_poly.pdbx_strand_id
1 'polypeptide(L)'
;MGRKTQETTAVPADNTLEVLPALTDAANKLAARSSEISKQFGDGLPYERHRVVNEARFYMAQSAEAMLEAGKRLILLKENEPHGEFIQIAQEQLGLPHRTAARMMQAAVKYSSPTLKANLPALAHLGKTKLFELMTEDDEELAALADGGTIAGMDLDDIDRMTSRELRAALREAHENATAQARLLSDKNAKIDELAAKKTRVKRVTPDQEGAEIRKETSAIAFEAESVIRGNLRAAFETLAQHAETNGAPHDDFMAGVLGQIQLSLNQLRSEFGVKTATDGDDVPQWLRDTATAADDYSRAAI
;
A
#
# COMPACT_ATOMS: atom_id res chain seq x y z
N MET A 1 -30.37 11.39 -34.17
CA MET A 1 -31.81 11.56 -33.89
C MET A 1 -32.28 10.34 -33.11
N GLY A 2 -32.50 10.46 -31.80
CA GLY A 2 -33.01 9.38 -30.97
C GLY A 2 -34.53 9.27 -31.10
N ARG A 3 -35.05 8.05 -31.24
CA ARG A 3 -36.49 7.77 -31.06
C ARG A 3 -36.86 8.17 -29.63
N LYS A 4 -37.77 9.14 -29.48
CA LYS A 4 -38.46 9.36 -28.20
C LYS A 4 -39.30 8.11 -27.90
N THR A 5 -39.11 7.57 -26.69
CA THR A 5 -39.93 6.52 -26.09
C THR A 5 -41.37 6.99 -26.07
N GLN A 6 -42.28 6.26 -26.74
CA GLN A 6 -43.71 6.52 -26.65
C GLN A 6 -44.21 5.96 -25.32
N GLU A 7 -44.58 6.85 -24.40
CA GLU A 7 -45.40 6.51 -23.24
C GLU A 7 -46.69 5.85 -23.73
N THR A 8 -46.94 4.62 -23.29
CA THR A 8 -48.20 3.93 -23.53
C THR A 8 -49.24 4.52 -22.58
N THR A 9 -49.94 5.55 -23.04
CA THR A 9 -51.17 6.01 -22.38
C THR A 9 -52.27 5.00 -22.69
N ALA A 10 -52.82 4.38 -21.64
CA ALA A 10 -53.98 3.51 -21.74
C ALA A 10 -55.18 4.32 -22.25
N VAL A 11 -55.65 4.01 -23.46
CA VAL A 11 -56.83 4.65 -24.07
C VAL A 11 -58.10 3.95 -23.55
N PRO A 12 -59.09 4.67 -23.02
CA PRO A 12 -60.37 4.09 -22.60
C PRO A 12 -61.13 3.55 -23.83
N ALA A 13 -61.84 2.45 -23.65
CA ALA A 13 -62.42 1.60 -24.71
C ALA A 13 -63.54 2.22 -25.58
N ASP A 14 -63.80 3.53 -25.48
CA ASP A 14 -64.92 4.20 -26.15
C ASP A 14 -64.49 5.07 -27.37
N ASN A 15 -63.20 5.07 -27.73
CA ASN A 15 -62.66 5.89 -28.83
C ASN A 15 -61.82 5.10 -29.85
N THR A 16 -61.93 3.77 -29.85
CA THR A 16 -61.04 2.89 -30.64
C THR A 16 -61.26 3.03 -32.15
N LEU A 17 -62.44 3.45 -32.60
CA LEU A 17 -62.79 3.55 -34.02
C LEU A 17 -62.22 4.79 -34.72
N GLU A 18 -62.07 5.93 -34.02
CA GLU A 18 -61.55 7.19 -34.60
C GLU A 18 -60.01 7.25 -34.66
N VAL A 19 -59.31 6.46 -33.83
CA VAL A 19 -57.85 6.46 -33.75
C VAL A 19 -57.20 5.46 -34.73
N LEU A 20 -57.96 4.45 -35.18
CA LEU A 20 -57.51 3.43 -36.13
C LEU A 20 -56.99 4.00 -37.47
N PRO A 21 -57.68 4.95 -38.14
CA PRO A 21 -57.20 5.53 -39.41
C PRO A 21 -55.87 6.27 -39.28
N ALA A 22 -55.70 7.03 -38.20
CA ALA A 22 -54.47 7.76 -37.92
C ALA A 22 -53.29 6.82 -37.60
N LEU A 23 -53.55 5.72 -36.88
CA LEU A 23 -52.56 4.68 -36.63
C LEU A 23 -52.16 3.94 -37.91
N THR A 24 -53.12 3.63 -38.79
CA THR A 24 -52.83 3.00 -40.09
C THR A 24 -52.02 3.91 -41.01
N ASP A 25 -52.32 5.22 -41.05
CA ASP A 25 -51.55 6.17 -41.84
C ASP A 25 -50.12 6.35 -41.33
N ALA A 26 -49.94 6.38 -40.00
CA ALA A 26 -48.62 6.43 -39.40
C ALA A 26 -47.81 5.15 -39.70
N ALA A 27 -48.45 3.98 -39.65
CA ALA A 27 -47.83 2.70 -39.99
C ALA A 27 -47.43 2.65 -41.48
N ASN A 28 -48.31 3.10 -42.39
CA ASN A 28 -48.04 3.17 -43.82
C ASN A 28 -46.88 4.11 -44.15
N LYS A 29 -46.81 5.29 -43.51
CA LYS A 29 -45.68 6.22 -43.65
C LYS A 29 -44.37 5.63 -43.14
N LEU A 30 -44.39 4.90 -42.02
CA LEU A 30 -43.23 4.19 -41.50
C LEU A 30 -42.76 3.08 -42.45
N ALA A 31 -43.69 2.29 -43.00
CA ALA A 31 -43.38 1.23 -43.96
C ALA A 31 -42.81 1.79 -45.26
N ALA A 32 -43.40 2.86 -45.81
CA ALA A 32 -42.90 3.56 -46.99
C ALA A 32 -41.47 4.07 -46.77
N ARG A 33 -41.24 4.77 -45.64
CA ARG A 33 -39.91 5.26 -45.25
C ARG A 33 -38.90 4.12 -45.07
N SER A 34 -39.29 3.02 -44.43
CA SER A 34 -38.41 1.86 -44.23
C SER A 34 -38.03 1.20 -45.56
N SER A 35 -38.98 1.12 -46.50
CA SER A 35 -38.74 0.61 -47.85
C SER A 35 -37.80 1.52 -48.64
N GLU A 36 -37.99 2.84 -48.58
CA GLU A 36 -37.08 3.81 -49.22
C GLU A 36 -35.66 3.72 -48.65
N ILE A 37 -35.52 3.69 -47.32
CA ILE A 37 -34.21 3.53 -46.66
C ILE A 37 -33.54 2.21 -47.08
N SER A 38 -34.29 1.11 -47.12
CA SER A 38 -33.75 -0.20 -47.52
C SER A 38 -33.32 -0.22 -48.99
N LYS A 39 -34.05 0.48 -49.87
CA LYS A 39 -33.63 0.63 -51.28
C LYS A 39 -32.38 1.48 -51.43
N GLN A 40 -32.25 2.55 -50.63
CA GLN A 40 -31.14 3.49 -50.74
C GLN A 40 -29.85 3.00 -50.06
N PHE A 41 -29.96 2.31 -48.92
CA PHE A 41 -28.82 1.96 -48.06
C PHE A 41 -28.71 0.46 -47.74
N GLY A 42 -29.60 -0.37 -48.28
CA GLY A 42 -29.59 -1.82 -48.02
C GLY A 42 -28.67 -2.62 -48.94
N ASP A 43 -28.01 -1.97 -49.91
CA ASP A 43 -27.11 -2.59 -50.90
C ASP A 43 -27.74 -3.80 -51.62
N GLY A 44 -29.05 -3.74 -51.84
CA GLY A 44 -29.82 -4.82 -52.47
C GLY A 44 -30.11 -6.03 -51.56
N LEU A 45 -29.71 -5.97 -50.28
CA LEU A 45 -29.92 -7.02 -49.29
C LEU A 45 -31.09 -6.69 -48.34
N PRO A 46 -31.88 -7.69 -47.90
CA PRO A 46 -32.87 -7.48 -46.84
C PRO A 46 -32.22 -7.00 -45.53
N TYR A 47 -32.94 -6.19 -44.75
CA TYR A 47 -32.48 -5.75 -43.43
C TYR A 47 -32.35 -6.95 -42.49
N GLU A 48 -31.15 -7.16 -41.96
CA GLU A 48 -30.86 -8.13 -40.90
C GLU A 48 -30.00 -7.40 -39.86
N ARG A 49 -30.47 -7.38 -38.61
CA ARG A 49 -29.91 -6.51 -37.57
C ARG A 49 -28.44 -6.86 -37.29
N HIS A 50 -28.10 -8.13 -37.18
CA HIS A 50 -26.74 -8.54 -36.84
C HIS A 50 -25.75 -8.19 -37.96
N ARG A 51 -26.11 -8.45 -39.22
CA ARG A 51 -25.33 -8.06 -40.40
C ARG A 51 -25.04 -6.57 -40.44
N VAL A 52 -26.08 -5.72 -40.37
CA VAL A 52 -25.91 -4.26 -40.47
C VAL A 52 -25.09 -3.71 -39.31
N VAL A 53 -25.23 -4.27 -38.10
CA VAL A 53 -24.38 -3.89 -36.95
C VAL A 53 -22.92 -4.28 -37.19
N ASN A 54 -22.66 -5.49 -37.69
CA ASN A 54 -21.31 -5.96 -37.95
C ASN A 54 -20.63 -5.18 -39.09
N GLU A 55 -21.35 -4.86 -40.17
CA GLU A 55 -20.88 -4.00 -41.25
C GLU A 55 -20.52 -2.60 -40.74
N ALA A 56 -21.40 -1.99 -39.94
CA ALA A 56 -21.13 -0.69 -39.34
C ALA A 56 -19.87 -0.72 -38.45
N ARG A 57 -19.73 -1.75 -37.60
CA ARG A 57 -18.52 -1.94 -36.77
C ARG A 57 -17.27 -2.11 -37.61
N PHE A 58 -17.34 -2.88 -38.70
CA PHE A 58 -16.23 -3.08 -39.62
C PHE A 58 -15.74 -1.74 -40.20
N TYR A 59 -16.65 -0.90 -40.73
CA TYR A 59 -16.27 0.42 -41.25
C TYR A 59 -15.79 1.38 -40.16
N MET A 60 -16.30 1.27 -38.94
CA MET A 60 -15.79 2.03 -37.80
C MET A 60 -14.36 1.62 -37.45
N ALA A 61 -14.03 0.33 -37.47
CA ALA A 61 -12.67 -0.17 -37.27
C ALA A 61 -11.73 0.28 -38.40
N GLN A 62 -12.17 0.17 -39.65
CA GLN A 62 -11.43 0.68 -40.80
C GLN A 62 -11.17 2.19 -40.70
N SER A 63 -12.10 2.96 -40.13
CA SER A 63 -11.90 4.39 -39.90
C SER A 63 -10.81 4.69 -38.86
N ALA A 64 -10.63 3.83 -37.86
CA ALA A 64 -9.55 3.94 -36.89
C ALA A 64 -8.19 3.65 -37.53
N GLU A 65 -8.09 2.59 -38.32
CA GLU A 65 -6.86 2.27 -39.05
C GLU A 65 -6.49 3.36 -40.06
N ALA A 66 -7.47 3.83 -40.85
CA ALA A 66 -7.26 4.93 -41.79
C ALA A 66 -6.82 6.22 -41.07
N MET A 67 -7.35 6.50 -39.89
CA MET A 67 -6.92 7.63 -39.06
C MET A 67 -5.46 7.48 -38.61
N LEU A 68 -5.01 6.28 -38.23
CA LEU A 68 -3.61 6.04 -37.86
C LEU A 68 -2.68 6.16 -39.07
N GLU A 69 -3.08 5.63 -40.22
CA GLU A 69 -2.32 5.79 -41.46
C GLU A 69 -2.20 7.27 -41.85
N ALA A 70 -3.27 8.05 -41.76
CA ALA A 70 -3.23 9.50 -41.96
C ALA A 70 -2.31 10.19 -40.93
N GLY A 71 -2.33 9.76 -39.67
CA GLY A 71 -1.40 10.20 -38.63
C GLY A 71 0.06 10.00 -39.03
N LYS A 72 0.42 8.85 -39.61
CA LYS A 72 1.77 8.61 -40.15
C LYS A 72 2.15 9.60 -41.26
N ARG A 73 1.23 9.97 -42.15
CA ARG A 73 1.49 10.93 -43.23
C ARG A 73 1.63 12.35 -42.68
N LEU A 74 0.87 12.70 -41.64
CA LEU A 74 1.03 13.96 -40.93
C LEU A 74 2.40 14.05 -40.24
N ILE A 75 2.93 12.96 -39.69
CA ILE A 75 4.30 12.92 -39.14
C ILE A 75 5.32 13.21 -40.25
N LEU A 76 5.17 12.55 -41.41
CA LEU A 76 6.06 12.78 -42.56
C LEU A 76 6.00 14.25 -43.02
N LEU A 77 4.80 14.82 -43.17
CA LEU A 77 4.64 16.24 -43.52
C LEU A 77 5.29 17.15 -42.48
N LYS A 78 5.06 16.90 -41.18
CA LYS A 78 5.62 17.71 -40.10
C LYS A 78 7.16 17.69 -40.07
N GLU A 79 7.77 16.56 -40.44
CA GLU A 79 9.22 16.42 -40.47
C GLU A 79 9.86 17.12 -41.69
N ASN A 80 9.14 17.19 -42.81
CA ASN A 80 9.66 17.71 -44.08
C ASN A 80 9.28 19.18 -44.35
N GLU A 81 8.28 19.72 -43.65
CA GLU A 81 7.77 21.08 -43.85
C GLU A 81 8.09 21.99 -42.66
N PRO A 82 8.38 23.30 -42.88
CA PRO A 82 8.45 24.27 -41.80
C PRO A 82 7.16 24.29 -40.96
N HIS A 83 7.26 24.60 -39.65
CA HIS A 83 6.12 24.53 -38.73
C HIS A 83 4.88 25.33 -39.20
N GLY A 84 5.09 26.53 -39.75
CA GLY A 84 4.01 27.37 -40.28
C GLY A 84 3.32 26.75 -41.50
N GLU A 85 4.10 26.25 -42.46
CA GLU A 85 3.61 25.57 -43.67
C GLU A 85 2.84 24.30 -43.32
N PHE A 86 3.35 23.49 -42.39
CA PHE A 86 2.64 22.32 -41.89
C PHE A 86 1.25 22.67 -41.32
N ILE A 87 1.16 23.74 -40.52
CA ILE A 87 -0.12 24.19 -39.97
C ILE A 87 -1.06 24.60 -41.09
N GLN A 88 -0.57 25.33 -42.09
CA GLN A 88 -1.36 25.77 -43.23
C GLN A 88 -1.87 24.58 -44.06
N ILE A 89 -0.99 23.62 -44.40
CA ILE A 89 -1.37 22.38 -45.11
C ILE A 89 -2.43 21.62 -44.33
N ALA A 90 -2.23 21.43 -43.01
CA ALA A 90 -3.18 20.72 -42.17
C ALA A 90 -4.55 21.40 -42.15
N GLN A 91 -4.61 22.73 -42.01
CA GLN A 91 -5.86 23.46 -41.86
C GLN A 91 -6.58 23.72 -43.19
N GLU A 92 -5.86 24.19 -44.21
CA GLU A 92 -6.44 24.69 -45.46
C GLU A 92 -6.61 23.59 -46.50
N GLN A 93 -5.64 22.68 -46.62
CA GLN A 93 -5.68 21.63 -47.64
C GLN A 93 -6.34 20.35 -47.13
N LEU A 94 -6.05 19.97 -45.87
CA LEU A 94 -6.59 18.74 -45.27
C LEU A 94 -7.86 18.99 -44.44
N GLY A 95 -8.20 20.25 -44.14
CA GLY A 95 -9.38 20.58 -43.32
C GLY A 95 -9.28 20.11 -41.87
N LEU A 96 -8.07 19.88 -41.36
CA LEU A 96 -7.80 19.35 -40.02
C LEU A 96 -7.33 20.46 -39.08
N PRO A 97 -8.01 20.69 -37.94
CA PRO A 97 -7.48 21.52 -36.88
C PRO A 97 -6.13 20.98 -36.39
N HIS A 98 -5.17 21.87 -36.13
CA HIS A 98 -3.82 21.48 -35.67
C HIS A 98 -3.84 20.52 -34.47
N ARG A 99 -4.74 20.73 -33.51
CA ARG A 99 -4.92 19.83 -32.35
C ARG A 99 -5.35 18.42 -32.76
N THR A 100 -6.23 18.30 -33.76
CA THR A 100 -6.67 17.00 -34.27
C THR A 100 -5.53 16.29 -34.99
N ALA A 101 -4.80 17.00 -35.85
CA ALA A 101 -3.61 16.46 -36.51
C ALA A 101 -2.57 15.98 -35.49
N ALA A 102 -2.32 16.75 -34.43
CA ALA A 102 -1.41 16.37 -33.35
C ALA A 102 -1.85 15.08 -32.64
N ARG A 103 -3.14 14.94 -32.28
CA ARG A 103 -3.65 13.70 -31.67
C ARG A 103 -3.54 12.51 -32.61
N MET A 104 -3.82 12.69 -33.90
CA MET A 104 -3.66 11.62 -34.90
C MET A 104 -2.21 11.16 -35.02
N MET A 105 -1.24 12.10 -35.04
CA MET A 105 0.18 11.77 -35.04
C MET A 105 0.60 11.02 -33.78
N GLN A 106 0.17 11.48 -32.60
CA GLN A 106 0.49 10.80 -31.33
C GLN A 106 -0.08 9.38 -31.28
N ALA A 107 -1.34 9.19 -31.68
CA ALA A 107 -1.95 7.87 -31.77
C ALA A 107 -1.20 6.99 -32.78
N ALA A 108 -0.82 7.53 -33.94
CA ALA A 108 -0.05 6.78 -34.93
C ALA A 108 1.30 6.30 -34.39
N VAL A 109 2.01 7.13 -33.63
CA VAL A 109 3.26 6.71 -32.96
C VAL A 109 2.98 5.61 -31.94
N LYS A 110 2.01 5.83 -31.04
CA LYS A 110 1.64 4.89 -29.96
C LYS A 110 1.30 3.51 -30.50
N TYR A 111 0.32 3.41 -31.40
CA TYR A 111 -0.16 2.12 -31.90
C TYR A 111 0.72 1.51 -33.00
N SER A 112 1.78 2.19 -33.41
CA SER A 112 2.83 1.61 -34.26
C SER A 112 4.03 1.11 -33.46
N SER A 113 4.00 1.20 -32.12
CA SER A 113 5.08 0.70 -31.26
C SER A 113 5.29 -0.81 -31.48
N PRO A 114 6.52 -1.34 -31.27
CA PRO A 114 6.77 -2.78 -31.40
C PRO A 114 5.83 -3.63 -30.55
N THR A 115 5.47 -3.14 -29.36
CA THR A 115 4.57 -3.80 -28.41
C THR A 115 3.13 -3.86 -28.93
N LEU A 116 2.63 -2.77 -29.53
CA LEU A 116 1.21 -2.65 -29.92
C LEU A 116 0.92 -2.95 -31.39
N LYS A 117 1.94 -2.97 -32.27
CA LYS A 117 1.74 -3.11 -33.72
C LYS A 117 0.97 -4.37 -34.10
N ALA A 118 1.21 -5.49 -33.42
CA ALA A 118 0.48 -6.75 -33.65
C ALA A 118 -0.97 -6.70 -33.13
N ASN A 119 -1.22 -5.90 -32.11
CA ASN A 119 -2.48 -5.79 -31.39
C ASN A 119 -3.42 -4.74 -31.99
N LEU A 120 -2.92 -3.96 -32.95
CA LEU A 120 -3.67 -2.89 -33.59
C LEU A 120 -5.03 -3.35 -34.16
N PRO A 121 -5.17 -4.49 -34.86
CA PRO A 121 -6.48 -4.91 -35.38
C PRO A 121 -7.52 -5.15 -34.28
N ALA A 122 -7.09 -5.70 -33.13
CA ALA A 122 -7.97 -5.93 -31.98
C ALA A 122 -8.40 -4.60 -31.35
N LEU A 123 -7.46 -3.67 -31.13
CA LEU A 123 -7.74 -2.37 -30.53
C LEU A 123 -8.53 -1.44 -31.48
N ALA A 124 -8.27 -1.51 -32.80
CA ALA A 124 -8.96 -0.70 -33.80
C ALA A 124 -10.46 -0.98 -33.86
N HIS A 125 -10.90 -2.18 -33.45
CA HIS A 125 -12.31 -2.53 -33.34
C HIS A 125 -13.11 -1.54 -32.47
N LEU A 126 -12.48 -1.00 -31.42
CA LEU A 126 -13.07 -0.01 -30.52
C LEU A 126 -13.38 1.34 -31.21
N GLY A 127 -12.75 1.58 -32.36
CA GLY A 127 -12.91 2.80 -33.15
C GLY A 127 -12.11 4.00 -32.63
N LYS A 128 -12.00 5.02 -33.48
CA LYS A 128 -11.08 6.16 -33.33
C LYS A 128 -11.17 6.88 -31.98
N THR A 129 -12.39 7.10 -31.49
CA THR A 129 -12.60 7.93 -30.30
C THR A 129 -12.12 7.20 -29.05
N LYS A 130 -12.27 5.87 -28.98
CA LYS A 130 -11.80 5.07 -27.85
C LYS A 130 -10.29 4.89 -27.88
N LEU A 131 -9.70 4.69 -29.07
CA LEU A 131 -8.24 4.71 -29.23
C LEU A 131 -7.60 6.01 -28.73
N PHE A 132 -8.28 7.13 -28.91
CA PHE A 132 -7.82 8.42 -28.40
C PHE A 132 -7.91 8.60 -26.88
N GLU A 133 -8.75 7.82 -26.19
CA GLU A 133 -8.77 7.79 -24.73
C GLU A 133 -7.72 6.81 -24.20
N LEU A 134 -7.55 5.67 -24.86
CA LEU A 134 -6.60 4.63 -24.48
C LEU A 134 -5.13 4.98 -24.75
N MET A 135 -4.84 5.95 -25.62
CA MET A 135 -3.46 6.26 -26.02
C MET A 135 -2.56 6.75 -24.87
N THR A 136 -3.13 7.13 -23.72
CA THR A 136 -2.38 7.55 -22.53
C THR A 136 -2.00 6.40 -21.61
N GLU A 137 -2.61 5.24 -21.80
CA GLU A 137 -2.35 4.05 -21.00
C GLU A 137 -1.03 3.39 -21.40
N ASP A 138 -0.54 2.48 -20.57
CA ASP A 138 0.72 1.79 -20.79
C ASP A 138 0.67 0.80 -21.98
N ASP A 139 1.79 0.64 -22.70
CA ASP A 139 1.82 -0.23 -23.90
C ASP A 139 1.60 -1.70 -23.53
N GLU A 140 2.16 -2.16 -22.41
CA GLU A 140 2.02 -3.52 -21.92
C GLU A 140 0.59 -3.78 -21.43
N GLU A 141 -0.04 -2.82 -20.76
CA GLU A 141 -1.45 -2.93 -20.34
C GLU A 141 -2.41 -2.98 -21.54
N LEU A 142 -2.18 -2.16 -22.56
CA LEU A 142 -2.96 -2.17 -23.79
C LEU A 142 -2.75 -3.46 -24.60
N ALA A 143 -1.53 -4.01 -24.57
CA ALA A 143 -1.26 -5.31 -25.18
C ALA A 143 -2.00 -6.42 -24.45
N ALA A 144 -1.95 -6.43 -23.11
CA ALA A 144 -2.70 -7.36 -22.29
C ALA A 144 -4.21 -7.27 -22.57
N LEU A 145 -4.77 -6.05 -22.70
CA LEU A 145 -6.17 -5.86 -23.07
C LEU A 145 -6.53 -6.50 -24.42
N ALA A 146 -5.65 -6.37 -25.43
CA ALA A 146 -5.86 -6.99 -26.73
C ALA A 146 -5.81 -8.53 -26.67
N ASP A 147 -5.03 -9.08 -25.74
CA ASP A 147 -4.93 -10.52 -25.47
C ASP A 147 -6.03 -11.06 -24.52
N GLY A 148 -7.05 -10.25 -24.21
CA GLY A 148 -8.18 -10.63 -23.35
C GLY A 148 -7.98 -10.35 -21.86
N GLY A 149 -6.95 -9.58 -21.51
CA GLY A 149 -6.78 -8.97 -20.20
C GLY A 149 -7.69 -7.78 -19.98
N THR A 150 -7.40 -6.99 -18.96
CA THR A 150 -8.22 -5.84 -18.56
C THR A 150 -7.37 -4.60 -18.36
N ILE A 151 -7.95 -3.44 -18.63
CA ILE A 151 -7.37 -2.13 -18.28
C ILE A 151 -8.35 -1.36 -17.41
N ALA A 152 -7.85 -0.81 -16.29
CA ALA A 152 -8.70 -0.21 -15.26
C ALA A 152 -9.89 -1.13 -14.83
N GLY A 153 -9.67 -2.44 -14.85
CA GLY A 153 -10.69 -3.45 -14.51
C GLY A 153 -11.75 -3.71 -15.57
N MET A 154 -11.60 -3.16 -16.79
CA MET A 154 -12.52 -3.36 -17.92
C MET A 154 -11.85 -4.22 -18.99
N ASP A 155 -12.58 -5.21 -19.51
CA ASP A 155 -12.14 -5.97 -20.68
C ASP A 155 -12.50 -5.27 -22.00
N LEU A 156 -12.11 -5.86 -23.13
CA LEU A 156 -12.35 -5.27 -24.45
C LEU A 156 -13.86 -5.14 -24.77
N ASP A 157 -14.68 -6.08 -24.30
CA ASP A 157 -16.13 -6.11 -24.55
C ASP A 157 -16.86 -5.04 -23.71
N ASP A 158 -16.46 -4.87 -22.46
CA ASP A 158 -16.94 -3.80 -21.58
C ASP A 158 -16.66 -2.44 -22.20
N ILE A 159 -15.43 -2.27 -22.70
CA ILE A 159 -15.03 -1.05 -23.39
C ILE A 159 -15.87 -0.85 -24.65
N ASP A 160 -16.06 -1.85 -25.52
CA ASP A 160 -16.90 -1.72 -26.73
C ASP A 160 -18.33 -1.25 -26.40
N ARG A 161 -18.93 -1.82 -25.34
CA ARG A 161 -20.32 -1.55 -24.92
C ARG A 161 -20.52 -0.14 -24.37
N MET A 162 -19.49 0.49 -23.81
CA MET A 162 -19.61 1.83 -23.26
C MET A 162 -19.31 2.94 -24.27
N THR A 163 -19.73 4.15 -23.94
CA THR A 163 -19.39 5.36 -24.69
C THR A 163 -17.96 5.79 -24.40
N SER A 164 -17.36 6.55 -25.32
CA SER A 164 -16.01 7.12 -25.10
C SER A 164 -15.96 8.09 -23.92
N ARG A 165 -17.10 8.63 -23.48
CA ARG A 165 -17.18 9.52 -22.30
C ARG A 165 -17.10 8.72 -21.01
N GLU A 166 -17.80 7.59 -20.95
CA GLU A 166 -17.74 6.66 -19.82
C GLU A 166 -16.33 6.08 -19.70
N LEU A 167 -15.73 5.65 -20.82
CA LEU A 167 -14.34 5.17 -20.84
C LEU A 167 -13.37 6.21 -20.26
N ARG A 168 -13.45 7.46 -20.71
CA ARG A 168 -12.58 8.53 -20.18
C ARG A 168 -12.77 8.73 -18.67
N ALA A 169 -14.02 8.68 -18.19
CA ALA A 169 -14.31 8.84 -16.77
C ALA A 169 -13.74 7.68 -15.95
N ALA A 170 -13.92 6.45 -16.41
CA ALA A 170 -13.42 5.24 -15.76
C ALA A 170 -11.89 5.22 -15.70
N LEU A 171 -11.20 5.52 -16.81
CA LEU A 171 -9.74 5.65 -16.83
C LEU A 171 -9.28 6.71 -15.83
N ARG A 172 -9.89 7.89 -15.84
CA ARG A 172 -9.53 8.97 -14.92
C ARG A 172 -9.69 8.57 -13.45
N GLU A 173 -10.80 7.94 -13.11
CA GLU A 173 -11.06 7.45 -11.76
C GLU A 173 -10.02 6.40 -11.34
N ALA A 174 -9.67 5.47 -12.23
CA ALA A 174 -8.62 4.49 -11.97
C ALA A 174 -7.25 5.14 -11.72
N HIS A 175 -6.87 6.13 -12.54
CA HIS A 175 -5.62 6.90 -12.35
C HIS A 175 -5.60 7.69 -11.04
N GLU A 176 -6.71 8.34 -10.69
CA GLU A 176 -6.85 9.10 -9.44
C GLU A 176 -6.76 8.17 -8.23
N ASN A 177 -7.42 7.00 -8.29
CA ASN A 177 -7.35 5.97 -7.26
C ASN A 177 -5.94 5.39 -7.11
N ALA A 178 -5.28 5.03 -8.21
CA ALA A 178 -3.92 4.52 -8.19
C ALA A 178 -2.94 5.55 -7.58
N THR A 179 -3.08 6.82 -7.96
CA THR A 179 -2.28 7.92 -7.41
C THR A 179 -2.53 8.13 -5.92
N ALA A 180 -3.79 8.09 -5.49
CA ALA A 180 -4.17 8.22 -4.08
C ALA A 180 -3.61 7.05 -3.25
N GLN A 181 -3.72 5.83 -3.74
CA GLN A 181 -3.16 4.64 -3.09
C GLN A 181 -1.63 4.74 -2.99
N ALA A 182 -0.94 5.14 -4.05
CA ALA A 182 0.50 5.32 -4.06
C ALA A 182 0.97 6.37 -3.01
N ARG A 183 0.24 7.49 -2.88
CA ARG A 183 0.49 8.49 -1.83
C ARG A 183 0.29 7.92 -0.43
N LEU A 184 -0.82 7.22 -0.19
CA LEU A 184 -1.08 6.59 1.11
C LEU A 184 -0.02 5.54 1.46
N LEU A 185 0.45 4.76 0.48
CA LEU A 185 1.54 3.80 0.65
C LEU A 185 2.85 4.50 0.99
N SER A 186 3.20 5.58 0.28
CA SER A 186 4.36 6.41 0.59
C SER A 186 4.29 7.00 2.00
N ASP A 187 3.14 7.58 2.38
CA ASP A 187 2.94 8.18 3.70
C ASP A 187 3.01 7.12 4.81
N LYS A 188 2.43 5.94 4.58
CA LYS A 188 2.54 4.79 5.50
C LYS A 188 3.98 4.32 5.62
N ASN A 189 4.71 4.21 4.50
CA ASN A 189 6.10 3.77 4.53
C ASN A 189 6.98 4.79 5.26
N ALA A 190 6.83 6.08 4.97
CA ALA A 190 7.51 7.16 5.70
C ALA A 190 7.18 7.12 7.20
N LYS A 191 5.94 6.82 7.57
CA LYS A 191 5.56 6.68 8.97
C LYS A 191 6.17 5.44 9.62
N ILE A 192 6.22 4.32 8.90
CA ILE A 192 6.90 3.09 9.35
C ILE A 192 8.38 3.39 9.58
N ASP A 193 9.03 4.08 8.65
CA ASP A 193 10.44 4.47 8.75
C ASP A 193 10.67 5.41 9.94
N GLU A 194 9.79 6.39 10.16
CA GLU A 194 9.84 7.29 11.33
C GLU A 194 9.68 6.51 12.64
N LEU A 195 8.73 5.57 12.71
CA LEU A 195 8.49 4.74 13.89
C LEU A 195 9.65 3.76 14.13
N ALA A 196 10.22 3.18 13.07
CA ALA A 196 11.39 2.33 13.14
C ALA A 196 12.60 3.12 13.67
N ALA A 197 12.82 4.35 13.16
CA ALA A 197 13.86 5.27 13.63
C ALA A 197 13.64 5.69 15.10
N LYS A 198 12.40 5.94 15.52
CA LYS A 198 12.08 6.23 16.92
C LYS A 198 12.30 5.02 17.81
N LYS A 199 11.95 3.81 17.37
CA LYS A 199 12.18 2.56 18.11
C LYS A 199 13.66 2.25 18.26
N THR A 200 14.48 2.47 17.22
CA THR A 200 15.94 2.33 17.32
C THR A 200 16.58 3.41 18.19
N ARG A 201 16.05 4.64 18.19
CA ARG A 201 16.53 5.75 19.04
C ARG A 201 16.11 5.62 20.51
N VAL A 202 15.02 4.92 20.80
CA VAL A 202 14.48 4.72 22.18
C VAL A 202 14.90 3.37 22.79
N LYS A 203 15.48 2.43 22.04
CA LYS A 203 16.04 1.18 22.59
C LYS A 203 17.39 0.81 22.00
N ARG A 204 18.43 1.45 22.52
CA ARG A 204 19.60 0.72 23.01
C ARG A 204 19.67 0.99 24.50
N VAL A 205 18.97 0.18 25.29
CA VAL A 205 19.34 0.09 26.70
C VAL A 205 20.74 -0.51 26.65
N THR A 206 21.75 0.27 27.00
CA THR A 206 23.11 -0.27 27.06
C THR A 206 23.12 -1.34 28.16
N PRO A 207 23.94 -2.40 28.06
CA PRO A 207 24.09 -3.39 29.14
C PRO A 207 24.29 -2.75 30.52
N ASP A 208 24.88 -1.55 30.56
CA ASP A 208 25.07 -0.75 31.77
C ASP A 208 23.76 -0.25 32.42
N GLN A 209 22.73 0.06 31.63
CA GLN A 209 21.42 0.54 32.12
C GLN A 209 20.54 -0.62 32.61
N GLU A 210 20.54 -1.77 31.93
CA GLU A 210 19.91 -3.00 32.43
C GLU A 210 20.58 -3.45 33.74
N GLY A 211 21.91 -3.42 33.79
CA GLY A 211 22.66 -3.69 35.01
C GLY A 211 22.36 -2.69 36.14
N ALA A 212 22.09 -1.42 35.83
CA ALA A 212 21.76 -0.42 36.84
C ALA A 212 20.40 -0.67 37.50
N GLU A 213 19.37 -1.00 36.72
CA GLU A 213 18.05 -1.32 37.28
C GLU A 213 18.08 -2.65 38.06
N ILE A 214 18.75 -3.68 37.56
CA ILE A 214 18.92 -4.95 38.29
C ILE A 214 19.64 -4.73 39.63
N ARG A 215 20.69 -3.90 39.67
CA ARG A 215 21.38 -3.55 40.93
C ARG A 215 20.48 -2.77 41.88
N LYS A 216 19.63 -1.89 41.37
CA LYS A 216 18.66 -1.12 42.18
C LYS A 216 17.61 -2.04 42.80
N GLU A 217 17.03 -2.95 42.04
CA GLU A 217 16.08 -3.96 42.54
C GLU A 217 16.75 -4.89 43.56
N THR A 218 17.97 -5.36 43.28
CA THR A 218 18.75 -6.20 44.21
C THR A 218 19.04 -5.47 45.52
N SER A 219 19.35 -4.17 45.46
CA SER A 219 19.62 -3.35 46.65
C SER A 219 18.37 -3.14 47.51
N ALA A 220 17.19 -3.01 46.89
CA ALA A 220 15.92 -2.90 47.59
C ALA A 220 15.60 -4.20 48.37
N ILE A 221 15.78 -5.36 47.73
CA ILE A 221 15.57 -6.68 48.37
C ILE A 221 16.56 -6.88 49.53
N ALA A 222 17.83 -6.52 49.34
CA ALA A 222 18.83 -6.60 50.40
C ALA A 222 18.48 -5.72 51.61
N PHE A 223 18.01 -4.49 51.36
CA PHE A 223 17.58 -3.57 52.42
C PHE A 223 16.38 -4.10 53.20
N GLU A 224 15.42 -4.73 52.52
CA GLU A 224 14.26 -5.35 53.17
C GLU A 224 14.68 -6.52 54.09
N ALA A 225 15.55 -7.41 53.60
CA ALA A 225 16.10 -8.50 54.40
C ALA A 225 16.88 -8.00 55.63
N GLU A 226 17.73 -6.99 55.46
CA GLU A 226 18.47 -6.37 56.57
C GLU A 226 17.51 -5.74 57.59
N SER A 227 16.45 -5.08 57.13
CA SER A 227 15.44 -4.44 57.99
C SER A 227 14.70 -5.47 58.84
N VAL A 228 14.37 -6.63 58.30
CA VAL A 228 13.75 -7.74 59.07
C VAL A 228 14.70 -8.26 60.14
N ILE A 229 16.00 -8.41 59.83
CA ILE A 229 17.00 -8.87 60.80
C ILE A 229 17.21 -7.84 61.91
N ARG A 230 17.41 -6.56 61.56
CA ARG A 230 17.69 -5.51 62.55
C ARG A 230 16.47 -5.09 63.37
N GLY A 231 15.28 -5.19 62.80
CA GLY A 231 14.03 -4.85 63.45
C GLY A 231 13.42 -6.05 64.18
N ASN A 232 12.85 -6.98 63.42
CA ASN A 232 12.01 -8.05 63.96
C ASN A 232 12.82 -9.08 64.76
N LEU A 233 13.94 -9.56 64.22
CA LEU A 233 14.75 -10.56 64.91
C LEU A 233 15.38 -9.99 66.17
N ARG A 234 15.85 -8.74 66.13
CA ARG A 234 16.35 -8.03 67.32
C ARG A 234 15.28 -7.95 68.41
N ALA A 235 14.07 -7.50 68.08
CA ALA A 235 12.98 -7.40 69.05
C ALA A 235 12.59 -8.76 69.65
N ALA A 236 12.62 -9.82 68.84
CA ALA A 236 12.39 -11.19 69.32
C ALA A 236 13.49 -11.63 70.31
N PHE A 237 14.76 -11.31 70.04
CA PHE A 237 15.86 -11.61 70.95
C PHE A 237 15.80 -10.79 72.24
N GLU A 238 15.41 -9.52 72.18
CA GLU A 238 15.16 -8.69 73.36
C GLU A 238 14.06 -9.29 74.24
N THR A 239 13.00 -9.84 73.63
CA THR A 239 11.92 -10.54 74.35
C THR A 239 12.42 -11.83 75.01
N LEU A 240 13.26 -12.61 74.31
CA LEU A 240 13.88 -13.81 74.87
C LEU A 240 14.83 -13.49 76.03
N ALA A 241 15.60 -12.40 75.92
CA ALA A 241 16.49 -11.93 76.98
C ALA A 241 15.70 -11.51 78.23
N GLN A 242 14.63 -10.73 78.08
CA GLN A 242 13.74 -10.36 79.20
C GLN A 242 13.10 -11.57 79.87
N HIS A 243 12.67 -12.56 79.07
CA HIS A 243 12.15 -13.82 79.60
C HIS A 243 13.21 -14.59 80.38
N ALA A 244 14.44 -14.64 79.88
CA ALA A 244 15.56 -15.31 80.54
C ALA A 244 15.90 -14.66 81.90
N GLU A 245 15.92 -13.33 81.95
CA GLU A 245 16.12 -12.57 83.20
C GLU A 245 15.00 -12.81 84.22
N THR A 246 13.75 -12.90 83.77
CA THR A 246 12.58 -13.04 84.65
C THR A 246 12.43 -14.46 85.20
N ASN A 247 12.74 -15.48 84.39
CA ASN A 247 12.43 -16.89 84.69
C ASN A 247 13.67 -17.76 84.96
N GLY A 248 14.88 -17.20 84.85
CA GLY A 248 16.14 -17.93 85.06
C GLY A 248 16.44 -19.01 84.00
N ALA A 249 15.79 -18.95 82.84
CA ALA A 249 15.95 -19.90 81.74
C ALA A 249 16.76 -19.25 80.59
N PRO A 250 18.07 -19.53 80.47
CA PRO A 250 18.90 -18.93 79.43
C PRO A 250 18.52 -19.45 78.04
N HIS A 251 18.47 -18.55 77.07
CA HIS A 251 18.13 -18.85 75.66
C HIS A 251 19.31 -18.63 74.70
N ASP A 252 20.52 -18.47 75.23
CA ASP A 252 21.72 -18.07 74.47
C ASP A 252 22.06 -19.06 73.36
N ASP A 253 21.99 -20.37 73.64
CA ASP A 253 22.24 -21.42 72.65
C ASP A 253 21.20 -21.41 71.52
N PHE A 254 19.95 -21.08 71.85
CA PHE A 254 18.88 -20.96 70.86
C PHE A 254 19.08 -19.74 69.96
N MET A 255 19.41 -18.58 70.55
CA MET A 255 19.73 -17.36 69.81
C MET A 255 20.95 -17.56 68.90
N ALA A 256 22.00 -18.23 69.41
CA ALA A 256 23.18 -18.60 68.63
C ALA A 256 22.83 -19.54 67.47
N GLY A 257 21.94 -20.52 67.68
CA GLY A 257 21.45 -21.41 66.64
C GLY A 257 20.72 -20.70 65.51
N VAL A 258 19.83 -19.75 65.84
CA VAL A 258 19.09 -18.93 64.85
C VAL A 258 20.04 -18.06 64.04
N LEU A 259 21.03 -17.41 64.68
CA LEU A 259 22.07 -16.65 63.96
C LEU A 259 22.93 -17.55 63.07
N GLY A 260 23.27 -18.76 63.54
CA GLY A 260 24.01 -19.76 62.77
C GLY A 260 23.25 -20.20 61.50
N GLN A 261 21.93 -20.34 61.57
CA GLN A 261 21.10 -20.66 60.40
C GLN A 261 21.11 -19.54 59.35
N ILE A 262 20.96 -18.28 59.78
CA ILE A 262 21.05 -17.12 58.87
C ILE A 262 22.44 -17.05 58.22
N GLN A 263 23.49 -17.27 59.01
CA GLN A 263 24.86 -17.30 58.50
C GLN A 263 25.08 -18.41 57.45
N LEU A 264 24.48 -19.59 57.66
CA LEU A 264 24.54 -20.69 56.69
C LEU A 264 23.85 -20.30 55.37
N SER A 265 22.67 -19.67 55.42
CA SER A 265 21.97 -19.20 54.22
C SER A 265 22.78 -18.15 53.45
N LEU A 266 23.45 -17.22 54.14
CA LEU A 266 24.36 -16.26 53.49
C LEU A 266 25.55 -16.94 52.82
N ASN A 267 26.13 -17.96 53.47
CA ASN A 267 27.24 -18.73 52.89
C ASN A 267 26.81 -19.55 51.67
N GLN A 268 25.57 -20.09 51.66
CA GLN A 268 25.00 -20.77 50.50
C GLN A 268 24.86 -19.81 49.30
N LEU A 269 24.29 -18.62 49.50
CA LEU A 269 24.21 -17.59 48.46
C LEU A 269 25.60 -17.21 47.93
N ARG A 270 26.59 -17.06 48.83
CA ARG A 270 27.98 -16.79 48.40
C ARG A 270 28.55 -17.92 47.54
N SER A 271 28.34 -19.18 47.93
CA SER A 271 28.83 -20.34 47.18
C SER A 271 28.15 -20.48 45.81
N GLU A 272 26.84 -20.21 45.74
CA GLU A 272 26.06 -20.30 44.51
C GLU A 272 26.51 -19.27 43.47
N PHE A 273 26.77 -18.04 43.91
CA PHE A 273 27.13 -16.93 43.03
C PHE A 273 28.65 -16.64 42.97
N GLY A 274 29.49 -17.44 43.64
CA GLY A 274 30.94 -17.25 43.67
C GLY A 274 31.38 -15.92 44.30
N VAL A 275 30.62 -15.40 45.26
CA VAL A 275 30.87 -14.09 45.90
C VAL A 275 31.93 -14.21 46.98
N LYS A 276 32.97 -13.37 46.91
CA LYS A 276 34.07 -13.32 47.88
C LYS A 276 33.57 -12.92 49.28
N THR A 277 34.17 -13.48 50.32
CA THR A 277 33.86 -13.17 51.74
C THR A 277 34.18 -11.72 52.12
N ALA A 278 35.23 -11.16 51.52
CA ALA A 278 35.67 -9.77 51.65
C ALA A 278 35.83 -9.14 50.25
N THR A 279 35.63 -7.83 50.13
CA THR A 279 35.65 -7.09 48.84
C THR A 279 36.95 -7.29 48.06
N ASP A 280 38.07 -7.44 48.77
CA ASP A 280 39.40 -7.53 48.17
C ASP A 280 39.88 -8.99 48.06
N GLY A 281 39.13 -9.96 48.60
CA GLY A 281 39.49 -11.38 48.62
C GLY A 281 40.58 -11.76 49.63
N ASP A 282 40.98 -10.85 50.52
CA ASP A 282 41.89 -11.10 51.66
C ASP A 282 41.15 -10.85 52.98
N ASP A 283 41.36 -11.73 53.97
CA ASP A 283 40.78 -11.61 55.32
C ASP A 283 41.41 -10.48 56.17
N VAL A 284 42.48 -9.82 55.68
CA VAL A 284 43.20 -8.76 56.39
C VAL A 284 42.90 -7.39 55.77
N PRO A 285 42.41 -6.41 56.55
CA PRO A 285 42.18 -5.05 56.08
C PRO A 285 43.44 -4.38 55.54
N GLN A 286 43.30 -3.53 54.51
CA GLN A 286 44.42 -2.96 53.76
C GLN A 286 45.46 -2.21 54.61
N TRP A 287 45.01 -1.49 55.63
CA TRP A 287 45.85 -0.70 56.56
C TRP A 287 46.65 -1.55 57.56
N LEU A 288 46.36 -2.85 57.68
CA LEU A 288 47.14 -3.79 58.48
C LEU A 288 48.24 -4.48 57.65
N ARG A 289 48.13 -4.47 56.31
CA ARG A 289 49.08 -5.09 55.37
C ARG A 289 50.43 -4.35 55.32
N ASP A 290 50.42 -3.04 55.53
CA ASP A 290 51.64 -2.19 55.47
C ASP A 290 52.59 -2.35 56.69
N THR A 291 52.17 -3.07 57.74
CA THR A 291 53.01 -3.27 58.95
C THR A 291 53.84 -4.56 58.90
N ALA A 292 53.45 -5.53 58.08
CA ALA A 292 54.15 -6.83 57.97
C ALA A 292 55.37 -6.76 57.03
N THR A 293 55.34 -5.91 56.01
CA THR A 293 56.45 -5.72 55.06
C THR A 293 57.63 -4.94 55.64
N ALA A 294 57.42 -4.16 56.72
CA ALA A 294 58.47 -3.41 57.39
C ALA A 294 59.31 -4.25 58.40
N ALA A 295 58.84 -5.43 58.80
CA ALA A 295 59.51 -6.26 59.80
C ALA A 295 60.60 -7.18 59.21
N ASP A 296 60.51 -7.54 57.93
CA ASP A 296 61.48 -8.45 57.27
C ASP A 296 62.72 -7.74 56.71
N ASP A 297 62.68 -6.41 56.54
CA ASP A 297 63.79 -5.63 55.95
C ASP A 297 64.92 -5.29 56.94
N TYR A 298 64.66 -5.33 58.26
CA TYR A 298 65.69 -5.05 59.27
C TYR A 298 66.59 -6.26 59.62
N SER A 299 66.21 -7.48 59.23
CA SER A 299 66.99 -8.71 59.48
C SER A 299 67.98 -9.08 58.36
N ARG A 300 68.00 -8.36 57.24
CA ARG A 300 68.92 -8.60 56.10
C ARG A 300 70.08 -7.59 56.00
N ALA A 301 70.17 -6.61 56.90
CA ALA A 301 71.21 -5.57 56.87
C ALA A 301 72.32 -5.74 57.94
N ALA A 302 72.41 -6.89 58.61
CA ALA A 302 73.45 -7.17 59.60
C ALA A 302 74.21 -8.49 59.31
N ILE A 303 75.04 -8.48 58.25
CA ILE A 303 76.26 -9.28 58.11
C ILE A 303 77.33 -8.38 57.49
#